data_AF-A0A2K9NEL4-F1
#
_entry.id   AF-A0A2K9NEL4-F1
#
_cell.length_a   1.000
_cell.length_b   1.000
_cell.length_c   1.000
_cell.angle_alpha   90.00
_cell.angle_beta   90.00
_cell.angle_gamma   90.00
#
_symmetry.space_group_name_H-M   'P 1'
#
loop_
_entity.id
_entity.type
_entity.pdbx_description
1 polymer ?
#
loop_
_entity_poly.entity_id
_entity_poly.type
_entity_poly.pdbx_seq_one_letter_code
_entity_poly.pdbx_strand_id
1 'polypeptide(L)' 'MLCVVTEDNSEFRATVNQDVQIGHKVALRDFAVGDTVIKYGEDIGKVVQPIAKGAHVHTHNLKTKRW' A
#
# COMPACT_ATOMS: atom_id res chain seq x y z
N MET A 1 -10.48 10.80 -2.75
CA MET A 1 -11.56 10.09 -3.50
C MET A 1 -11.71 8.71 -2.88
N LEU A 2 -12.94 8.20 -2.80
CA LEU A 2 -13.36 7.02 -2.03
C LEU A 2 -12.43 5.80 -2.25
N CYS A 3 -12.03 5.10 -1.18
CA CYS A 3 -11.26 3.86 -1.32
C CYS A 3 -11.69 2.81 -0.27
N VAL A 4 -12.31 1.76 -0.81
CA VAL A 4 -12.39 0.36 -0.37
C VAL A 4 -13.36 0.00 0.76
N VAL A 5 -14.24 -0.94 0.36
CA VAL A 5 -15.06 -1.84 1.15
C VAL A 5 -14.13 -2.89 1.78
N THR A 6 -14.00 -2.87 3.10
CA THR A 6 -13.26 -3.88 3.88
C THR A 6 -14.06 -5.19 3.97
N GLU A 7 -13.51 -6.25 4.57
CA GLU A 7 -14.19 -7.57 4.63
C GLU A 7 -15.58 -7.52 5.29
N ASP A 8 -15.80 -6.52 6.15
CA ASP A 8 -17.03 -6.25 6.91
C ASP A 8 -17.95 -5.22 6.24
N ASN A 9 -17.69 -4.85 4.98
CA ASN A 9 -18.36 -3.76 4.26
C ASN A 9 -18.18 -2.36 4.85
N SER A 10 -17.21 -2.13 5.74
CA SER A 10 -16.90 -0.77 6.17
C SER A 10 -16.23 0.05 5.06
N GLU A 11 -16.42 1.36 5.10
CA GLU A 11 -15.86 2.29 4.12
C GLU A 11 -14.96 3.32 4.80
N PHE A 12 -13.88 3.70 4.12
CA PHE A 12 -13.10 4.87 4.51
C PHE A 12 -12.70 5.72 3.31
N ARG A 13 -12.28 6.95 3.59
CA ARG A 13 -11.76 7.89 2.60
C ARG A 13 -10.25 7.97 2.68
N ALA A 14 -9.61 7.98 1.52
CA ALA A 14 -8.19 8.27 1.38
C ALA A 14 -7.96 9.29 0.26
N THR A 15 -6.83 9.99 0.34
CA THR A 15 -6.33 10.87 -0.71
C THR A 15 -5.10 10.20 -1.30
N VAL A 16 -5.00 10.18 -2.62
CA VAL A 16 -3.80 9.73 -3.33
C VAL A 16 -2.99 10.99 -3.62
N ASN A 17 -1.71 11.01 -3.24
CA ASN A 17 -0.92 12.24 -3.21
C ASN A 17 -0.15 12.50 -4.53
N GLN A 18 -0.24 11.57 -5.48
CA GLN A 18 0.43 11.61 -6.78
C GLN A 18 -0.32 10.75 -7.80
N ASP A 19 0.04 10.87 -9.06
CA ASP A 19 -0.47 9.97 -10.10
C ASP A 19 -0.03 8.52 -9.83
N VAL A 20 -0.98 7.60 -9.90
CA VAL A 20 -0.77 6.17 -9.73
C VAL A 20 -1.39 5.44 -10.92
N GLN A 21 -0.56 4.71 -11.66
CA GLN A 21 -1.01 3.97 -12.83
C GLN A 21 -2.01 2.86 -12.45
N ILE A 22 -2.92 2.54 -13.37
CA ILE A 22 -3.88 1.45 -13.17
C ILE A 22 -3.15 0.13 -12.87
N GLY A 23 -3.67 -0.62 -11.88
CA GLY A 23 -3.07 -1.87 -11.42
C GLY A 23 -1.94 -1.72 -10.39
N HIS A 24 -1.50 -0.48 -10.11
CA HIS A 24 -0.52 -0.23 -9.06
C HIS A 24 -1.19 -0.09 -7.67
N LYS A 25 -0.36 -0.07 -6.62
CA LYS A 25 -0.80 -0.09 -5.22
C LYS A 25 -0.71 1.31 -4.61
N VAL A 26 -1.62 1.62 -3.69
CA VAL A 26 -1.62 2.83 -2.88
C VAL A 26 -1.51 2.43 -1.40
N ALA A 27 -0.69 3.15 -0.64
CA ALA A 27 -0.52 2.92 0.79
C ALA A 27 -1.77 3.36 1.59
N LEU A 28 -2.33 2.45 2.38
CA LEU A 28 -3.51 2.75 3.23
C LEU A 28 -3.14 3.40 4.56
N ARG A 29 -1.86 3.32 4.95
CA ARG A 29 -1.26 3.93 6.15
C ARG A 29 0.18 4.34 5.85
N ASP A 30 0.81 5.03 6.79
CA ASP A 30 2.25 5.25 6.74
C ASP A 30 3.01 3.95 6.99
N PHE A 31 4.14 3.78 6.29
CA PHE A 31 5.05 2.66 6.47
C PHE A 31 6.48 3.16 6.69
N ALA A 32 7.14 2.57 7.68
CA ALA A 32 8.57 2.75 7.92
C ALA A 32 9.40 1.73 7.13
N VAL A 33 10.70 2.01 6.96
CA VAL A 33 11.63 1.02 6.38
C VAL A 33 11.65 -0.23 7.25
N GLY A 34 11.56 -1.39 6.61
CA GLY A 34 11.50 -2.69 7.27
C GLY A 34 10.10 -3.18 7.58
N ASP A 35 9.07 -2.33 7.50
CA ASP A 35 7.68 -2.73 7.69
C ASP A 35 7.28 -3.82 6.69
N THR A 36 6.47 -4.75 7.16
CA THR A 36 5.80 -5.74 6.31
C THR A 36 4.58 -5.11 5.62
N VAL A 37 4.43 -5.39 4.32
CA VAL A 37 3.23 -5.04 3.57
C VAL A 37 2.35 -6.28 3.43
N ILE A 38 1.08 -6.14 3.80
CA ILE A 38 0.06 -7.19 3.67
C ILE A 38 -0.86 -6.88 2.49
N LYS A 39 -1.14 -7.89 1.66
CA LYS A 39 -2.15 -7.83 0.60
C LYS A 39 -2.88 -9.17 0.51
N TYR A 40 -4.21 -9.12 0.52
CA TYR A 40 -5.07 -10.33 0.54
C TYR A 40 -4.80 -11.27 1.72
N GLY A 41 -4.50 -10.71 2.89
CA GLY A 41 -4.13 -11.49 4.08
C GLY A 41 -2.66 -11.93 4.11
N GLU A 42 -1.93 -11.80 3.00
CA GLU A 42 -0.56 -12.34 2.90
C GLU A 42 0.55 -11.30 2.95
N ASP A 43 1.66 -11.68 3.57
CA ASP A 43 2.91 -10.92 3.55
C ASP A 43 3.50 -10.96 2.14
N ILE A 44 3.46 -9.80 1.48
CA ILE A 44 3.97 -9.67 0.12
C ILE A 44 5.39 -9.12 0.06
N GLY A 45 5.98 -8.63 1.16
CA GLY A 45 7.23 -7.90 1.08
C GLY A 45 7.57 -6.99 2.24
N LYS A 46 8.78 -6.42 2.16
CA LYS A 46 9.30 -5.40 3.08
C LYS A 46 9.50 -4.06 2.40
N VAL A 47 9.13 -3.01 3.12
CA VAL A 47 9.35 -1.63 2.73
C VAL A 47 10.84 -1.29 2.79
N VAL A 48 11.37 -0.67 1.73
CA VAL A 48 12.79 -0.29 1.61
C VAL A 48 13.01 1.23 1.58
N GLN A 49 11.93 2.00 1.49
CA GLN A 49 11.93 3.47 1.62
C GLN A 49 10.63 3.89 2.33
N PRO A 50 10.63 4.92 3.19
CA PRO A 50 9.40 5.36 3.86
C PRO A 50 8.27 5.64 2.87
N ILE A 51 7.06 5.20 3.21
CA ILE A 51 5.88 5.36 2.35
C ILE A 51 4.79 6.07 3.14
N ALA A 52 4.44 7.29 2.74
CA ALA A 52 3.32 8.01 3.34
C ALA A 52 1.97 7.39 2.91
N LYS A 53 0.95 7.49 3.77
CA LYS A 53 -0.43 7.17 3.41
C LYS A 53 -0.82 7.93 2.14
N GLY A 54 -1.44 7.23 1.20
CA GLY A 54 -1.82 7.78 -0.10
C GLY A 54 -0.72 7.75 -1.16
N ALA A 55 0.50 7.29 -0.82
CA ALA A 55 1.59 7.20 -1.77
C ALA A 55 1.56 5.93 -2.62
N HIS A 56 2.18 6.01 -3.80
CA HIS A 56 2.39 4.91 -4.74
C HIS A 56 3.32 3.85 -4.17
N VAL A 57 2.88 2.59 -4.10
CA VAL A 57 3.67 1.43 -3.65
C VAL A 57 4.09 0.57 -4.84
N HIS A 58 5.39 0.53 -5.11
CA HIS A 58 5.97 -0.18 -6.26
C HIS A 58 7.39 -0.71 -5.95
N THR A 59 8.08 -1.26 -6.95
CA THR A 59 9.39 -1.92 -6.81
C THR A 59 10.53 -1.04 -6.26
N HIS A 60 10.37 0.28 -6.29
CA HIS A 60 11.35 1.25 -5.77
C HIS A 60 11.28 1.37 -4.24
N ASN A 61 10.09 1.25 -3.63
CA ASN A 61 9.88 1.41 -2.19
C ASN A 61 9.40 0.14 -1.47
N LEU A 62 9.06 -0.92 -2.23
CA LEU A 62 8.69 -2.24 -1.71
C LEU A 62 9.51 -3.33 -2.42
N LYS A 63 10.21 -4.16 -1.64
CA LYS A 63 10.80 -5.41 -2.13
C LYS A 63 9.91 -6.57 -1.74
N THR A 64 9.44 -7.29 -2.75
CA THR A 64 8.62 -8.48 -2.51
C THR A 64 9.46 -9.56 -1.85
N LYS A 65 8.93 -10.24 -0.83
CA LYS A 65 9.52 -11.48 -0.33
C LYS A 65 9.31 -12.52 -1.42
N ARG A 66 10.32 -12.66 -2.28
CA ARG A 66 10.28 -13.61 -3.38
C ARG A 66 10.53 -15.02 -2.82
N TRP A 67 9.91 -15.99 -3.48
CA TRP A 67 10.47 -17.32 -3.66
C TRP A 67 11.85 -17.20 -4.33
#